data_AF-A0A958C1F1-F1
#
_entry.id   AF-A0A958C1F1-F1
#
_cell.length_a   1.000
_cell.length_b   1.000
_cell.length_c   1.000
_cell.angle_alpha   90.00
_cell.angle_beta   90.00
_cell.angle_gamma   90.00
#
_symmetry.space_group_name_H-M   'P 1'
#
loop_
_entity.id
_entity.type
_entity.pdbx_description
1 polymer ?
#
loop_
_entity_poly.entity_id
_entity_poly.type
_entity_poly.pdbx_seq_one_letter_code
_entity_poly.pdbx_strand_id
1 'polypeptide(L)'
;MTPGDSPAGVLIIDKPAGWTSHDVVAKTRGLTRIRQIGHAGTLDPMATGVLVLCLGKATRLLEYLTGQPKSYQAEITLGTATDTYDAEGDVTATR
;
A
#
# COMPACT_ATOMS: atom_id res chain seq x y z
N MET A 1 5.18 28.04 -7.08
CA MET A 1 5.44 27.00 -8.10
C MET A 1 5.90 27.71 -9.36
N THR A 2 7.13 27.44 -9.82
CA THR A 2 7.63 28.00 -11.08
C THR A 2 7.01 27.23 -12.26
N PRO A 3 6.75 27.89 -13.40
CA PRO A 3 6.31 27.20 -14.61
C PRO A 3 7.40 26.20 -15.05
N GLY A 4 7.11 24.90 -14.97
CA GLY A 4 8.02 23.83 -15.40
C GLY A 4 8.27 22.73 -14.36
N ASP A 5 7.94 22.93 -13.09
CA ASP A 5 8.10 21.87 -12.09
C ASP A 5 6.86 20.96 -12.08
N SER A 6 7.06 19.68 -12.42
CA SER A 6 5.99 18.69 -12.30
C SER A 6 5.63 18.51 -10.82
N PRO A 7 4.33 18.44 -10.47
CA PRO A 7 3.91 18.27 -9.09
C PRO A 7 4.57 17.03 -8.45
N ALA A 8 5.16 17.21 -7.28
CA ALA A 8 5.81 16.17 -6.49
C ALA A 8 5.38 16.28 -5.04
N GLY A 9 5.25 15.14 -4.36
CA GLY A 9 4.79 15.12 -2.97
C GLY A 9 4.56 13.73 -2.42
N VAL A 10 4.10 13.68 -1.18
CA VAL A 10 3.71 12.45 -0.48
C VAL A 10 2.20 12.46 -0.30
N LEU A 11 1.55 11.37 -0.67
CA LEU A 11 0.12 11.15 -0.48
C LEU A 11 -0.07 10.03 0.55
N ILE A 12 -0.82 10.32 1.60
CA ILE A 12 -1.24 9.34 2.61
C ILE A 12 -2.62 8.85 2.21
N ILE A 13 -2.73 7.58 1.83
CA ILE A 13 -3.98 6.98 1.36
C ILE A 13 -4.47 5.99 2.41
N ASP A 14 -5.75 6.08 2.76
CA ASP A 14 -6.44 4.99 3.41
C ASP A 14 -6.85 3.97 2.34
N LYS A 15 -6.10 2.89 2.22
CA LYS A 15 -6.30 1.85 1.21
C LYS A 15 -7.58 1.08 1.55
N PRO A 16 -8.55 0.96 0.61
CA PRO A 16 -9.71 0.10 0.83
C PRO A 16 -9.33 -1.38 0.77
N ALA A 17 -10.16 -2.23 1.37
CA ALA A 17 -10.05 -3.68 1.25
C ALA A 17 -10.31 -4.12 -0.20
N GLY A 18 -9.71 -5.25 -0.59
CA GLY A 18 -9.80 -5.83 -1.93
C GLY A 18 -8.96 -5.13 -3.01
N TRP A 19 -8.29 -4.03 -2.69
CA TRP A 19 -7.37 -3.35 -3.61
C TRP A 19 -5.93 -3.76 -3.33
N THR A 20 -5.17 -4.13 -4.36
CA THR A 20 -3.72 -4.26 -4.21
C THR A 20 -3.10 -2.87 -4.01
N SER A 21 -1.91 -2.82 -3.40
CA SER A 21 -1.14 -1.57 -3.33
C SER A 21 -0.83 -0.99 -4.72
N HIS A 22 -0.70 -1.86 -5.74
CA HIS A 22 -0.47 -1.47 -7.13
C HIS A 22 -1.72 -0.85 -7.78
N ASP A 23 -2.93 -1.30 -7.44
CA ASP A 23 -4.17 -0.70 -7.93
C ASP A 23 -4.31 0.75 -7.46
N VAL A 24 -3.91 1.03 -6.22
CA VAL A 24 -3.88 2.41 -5.70
C VAL A 24 -2.88 3.27 -6.47
N VAL A 25 -1.70 2.73 -6.78
CA VAL A 25 -0.69 3.42 -7.63
C VAL A 25 -1.26 3.68 -9.02
N ALA A 26 -1.91 2.69 -9.65
CA ALA A 26 -2.50 2.82 -10.98
C ALA A 26 -3.62 3.87 -11.00
N LYS A 27 -4.50 3.85 -10.00
CA LYS A 27 -5.57 4.85 -9.84
C LYS A 27 -4.99 6.25 -9.65
N THR A 28 -4.00 6.41 -8.77
CA THR A 28 -3.35 7.70 -8.50
C THR A 28 -2.65 8.24 -9.74
N ARG A 29 -1.99 7.38 -10.52
CA ARG A 29 -1.39 7.73 -11.82
C ARG A 29 -2.44 8.22 -12.81
N GLY A 30 -3.60 7.57 -12.86
CA GLY A 30 -4.73 7.99 -13.69
C GLY A 30 -5.26 9.38 -13.33
N LEU A 31 -5.42 9.64 -12.02
CA LEU A 31 -5.96 10.91 -11.49
C LEU A 31 -4.98 12.08 -11.62
N THR A 32 -3.71 11.85 -11.29
CA THR A 32 -2.69 12.92 -11.23
C THR A 32 -1.94 13.14 -12.53
N ARG A 33 -2.01 12.16 -13.47
CA ARG A 33 -1.20 12.10 -14.69
C ARG A 33 0.32 12.06 -14.45
N ILE A 34 0.76 11.84 -13.21
CA ILE A 34 2.18 11.72 -12.86
C ILE A 34 2.63 10.28 -13.12
N ARG A 35 3.70 10.11 -13.92
CA ARG A 35 4.24 8.78 -14.24
C ARG A 35 5.17 8.20 -13.16
N GLN A 36 5.87 9.04 -12.43
CA GLN A 36 6.77 8.56 -11.37
C GLN A 36 5.99 8.48 -10.06
N ILE A 37 5.53 7.28 -9.70
CA ILE A 37 4.80 7.02 -8.45
C ILE A 37 5.30 5.69 -7.88
N GLY A 38 5.61 5.66 -6.59
CA GLY A 38 5.91 4.44 -5.84
C GLY A 38 5.33 4.49 -4.42
N HIS A 39 5.26 3.35 -3.74
CA HIS A 39 4.71 3.24 -2.39
C HIS A 39 5.79 2.81 -1.37
N ALA A 40 5.67 3.23 -0.11
CA ALA A 40 6.65 2.97 0.95
C ALA A 40 6.41 1.63 1.70
N GLY A 41 6.08 0.59 0.94
CA GLY A 41 5.77 -0.75 1.44
C GLY A 41 4.35 -1.20 1.09
N THR A 42 4.22 -2.51 0.88
CA THR A 42 2.99 -3.14 0.42
C THR A 42 2.03 -3.39 1.59
N LEU A 43 0.74 -3.18 1.35
CA LEU A 43 -0.35 -3.75 2.12
C LEU A 43 -1.03 -4.85 1.29
N ASP A 44 -1.37 -5.95 1.94
CA ASP A 44 -2.11 -7.06 1.34
C ASP A 44 -3.48 -6.60 0.81
N PRO A 45 -4.05 -7.29 -0.20
CA PRO A 45 -5.33 -6.91 -0.79
C PRO A 45 -6.44 -6.77 0.25
N MET A 46 -6.62 -7.76 1.14
CA MET A 46 -7.65 -7.70 2.20
C MET A 46 -7.45 -6.60 3.24
N ALA A 47 -6.21 -6.15 3.48
CA ALA A 47 -5.90 -5.18 4.52
C ALA A 47 -6.43 -3.78 4.16
N THR A 48 -6.78 -2.97 5.16
CA THR A 48 -7.08 -1.54 5.00
C THR A 48 -6.04 -0.66 5.69
N GLY A 49 -6.13 0.65 5.52
CA GLY A 49 -5.32 1.61 6.28
C GLY A 49 -4.20 2.24 5.48
N VAL A 50 -3.16 2.68 6.18
CA VAL A 50 -2.20 3.66 5.67
C VAL A 50 -1.28 3.07 4.58
N LEU A 51 -1.47 3.53 3.34
CA LEU A 51 -0.57 3.34 2.21
C LEU A 51 0.06 4.69 1.82
N VAL A 52 1.37 4.81 2.00
CA VAL A 52 2.13 6.02 1.67
C VAL A 52 2.60 5.96 0.22
N LEU A 53 2.17 6.91 -0.61
CA LEU A 53 2.64 7.08 -1.98
C LEU A 53 3.56 8.28 -2.10
N CYS A 54 4.65 8.14 -2.85
CA CYS A 54 5.54 9.23 -3.25
C CYS A 54 5.40 9.49 -4.75
N LEU A 55 5.24 10.75 -5.12
CA LEU A 55 4.94 11.19 -6.49
C LEU A 55 6.05 12.10 -7.01
N GLY A 56 6.42 11.92 -8.28
CA GLY A 56 7.46 12.69 -8.95
C GLY A 56 8.80 12.56 -8.21
N LYS A 57 9.50 13.69 -8.07
CA LYS A 57 10.80 13.77 -7.37
C LYS A 57 10.75 13.25 -5.92
N ALA A 58 9.58 13.23 -5.29
CA ALA A 58 9.42 12.72 -3.93
C ALA A 58 9.62 11.19 -3.83
N THR A 59 9.63 10.42 -4.93
CA THR A 59 9.95 8.98 -4.87
C THR A 59 11.34 8.70 -4.32
N ARG A 60 12.25 9.69 -4.35
CA ARG A 60 13.56 9.59 -3.67
C ARG A 60 13.41 9.38 -2.16
N LEU A 61 12.32 9.84 -1.56
CA LEU A 61 12.07 9.64 -0.12
C LEU A 61 11.74 8.18 0.24
N LEU A 62 11.42 7.32 -0.74
CA LEU A 62 11.05 5.93 -0.48
C LEU A 62 12.16 5.16 0.24
N GLU A 63 13.43 5.48 0.00
CA GLU A 63 14.56 4.85 0.68
C GLU A 63 14.57 5.09 2.20
N TYR A 64 13.97 6.19 2.66
CA TYR A 64 13.89 6.56 4.08
C TYR A 64 12.56 6.17 4.73
N LEU A 65 11.51 6.02 3.93
CA LEU A 65 10.18 5.66 4.39
C LEU A 65 9.98 4.13 4.44
N THR A 66 10.66 3.41 3.55
CA THR A 66 10.64 1.94 3.56
C THR A 66 11.37 1.42 4.79
N GLY A 67 10.75 0.48 5.51
CA GLY A 67 11.34 -0.10 6.72
C GLY A 67 11.11 0.71 8.01
N GLN A 68 10.44 1.87 7.92
CA GLN A 68 9.96 2.55 9.13
C GLN A 68 8.99 1.67 9.91
N PRO A 69 8.92 1.81 11.25
CA PRO A 69 8.02 1.02 12.07
C PRO A 69 6.57 1.22 11.67
N LYS A 70 5.80 0.13 11.70
CA LYS A 70 4.38 0.09 11.36
C LYS A 70 3.60 -0.55 12.49
N SER A 71 2.39 -0.07 12.72
CA SER A 71 1.46 -0.64 13.68
C SER A 71 0.25 -1.18 12.94
N TYR A 72 -0.18 -2.36 13.34
CA TYR A 72 -1.32 -3.05 12.75
C TYR A 72 -2.32 -3.41 13.84
N GLN A 73 -3.59 -3.32 13.49
CA GLN A 73 -4.66 -3.95 14.24
C GLN A 73 -5.16 -5.12 13.39
N ALA A 74 -5.17 -6.31 13.96
CA ALA A 74 -5.57 -7.53 13.27
C ALA A 74 -6.42 -8.41 14.20
N GLU A 75 -7.28 -9.21 13.59
CA GLU A 75 -8.02 -10.28 14.25
C GLU A 75 -7.45 -11.62 13.77
N ILE A 76 -7.24 -12.55 14.70
CA ILE A 76 -6.64 -13.86 14.41
C ILE A 76 -7.61 -14.95 14.86
N THR A 77 -7.95 -15.86 13.94
CA THR A 77 -8.68 -17.08 14.25
C THR A 77 -7.70 -18.19 14.64
N LEU A 78 -7.77 -18.67 15.89
CA LEU A 78 -6.92 -19.76 16.38
C LEU A 78 -7.52 -21.13 16.06
N GLY A 79 -6.65 -22.12 15.79
CA GLY A 79 -7.06 -23.50 15.51
C GLY A 79 -7.35 -23.80 14.04
N THR A 80 -7.22 -22.82 13.14
CA THR A 80 -7.37 -22.99 11.68
C THR A 80 -6.13 -22.44 10.98
N ALA A 81 -5.66 -23.14 9.95
CA ALA A 81 -4.60 -22.68 9.06
C ALA A 81 -5.12 -22.62 7.62
N THR A 82 -4.71 -21.58 6.89
CA THR A 82 -4.99 -21.38 5.46
C THR A 82 -3.68 -21.33 4.67
N ASP A 83 -3.74 -21.53 3.35
CA ASP A 83 -2.56 -21.53 2.46
C ASP A 83 -1.97 -20.13 2.20
N THR A 84 -2.77 -19.08 2.33
CA THR A 84 -2.33 -17.66 2.25
C THR A 84 -1.96 -17.06 3.60
N TYR A 85 -2.17 -17.79 4.70
CA TYR A 85 -2.02 -17.31 6.07
C TYR A 85 -2.94 -16.14 6.45
N ASP A 86 -4.02 -15.96 5.71
CA ASP A 86 -5.09 -15.01 5.99
C ASP A 86 -6.48 -15.61 5.71
N ALA A 87 -7.52 -14.78 5.82
CA ALA A 87 -8.90 -15.19 5.66
C ALA A 87 -9.34 -15.40 4.20
N GLU A 88 -8.51 -15.05 3.20
CA GLU A 88 -8.85 -15.21 1.78
C GLU A 88 -8.43 -16.58 1.23
N GLY A 89 -7.54 -17.30 1.91
CA GLY A 89 -7.00 -18.60 1.48
C GLY A 89 -7.88 -19.82 1.81
N ASP A 90 -7.55 -20.93 1.17
CA ASP A 90 -8.21 -22.22 1.41
C ASP A 90 -7.68 -22.87 2.71
N VAL A 91 -8.59 -23.47 3.49
CA VAL A 91 -8.22 -24.14 4.75
C VAL A 91 -7.35 -25.36 4.48
N THR A 92 -6.17 -25.39 5.10
CA THR A 92 -5.20 -26.49 4.97
C THR A 92 -5.13 -27.38 6.22
N ALA A 93 -5.51 -26.86 7.39
CA ALA A 93 -5.58 -27.63 8.63
C ALA A 93 -6.55 -27.03 9.65
N THR A 94 -7.12 -27.89 10.49
CA THR A 94 -7.94 -27.51 11.65
C THR A 94 -7.56 -28.37 12.86
N ARG A 95 -7.58 -27.80 14.06
CA ARG A 95 -7.27 -28.49 15.33
C ARG A 95 -8.32 -28.23 16.40
#